data_AF-A0A7K4D6C8-F1
#
_entry.id   AF-A0A7K4D6C8-F1
#
_cell.length_a   1.000
_cell.length_b   1.000
_cell.length_c   1.000
_cell.angle_alpha   90.00
_cell.angle_beta   90.00
_cell.angle_gamma   90.00
#
_symmetry.space_group_name_H-M   'P 1'
#
loop_
_entity.id
_entity.type
_entity.pdbx_description
1 polymer ?
#
loop_
_entity_poly.entity_id
_entity_poly.type
_entity_poly.pdbx_seq_one_letter_code
_entity_poly.pdbx_strand_id
1 'polypeptide(L)'
;DDLVTNIQMICQILMEQGFGTQLLAAVYRFQGDGTVYLIYNFKLGSYYPFVPRGDQRDTSMEFRLRSLMEKELPMEKDEAKWYPLWGMPI
;
A
#
# COMPACT_ATOMS: atom_id res chain seq x y z
N ASP A 1 8.06 10.38 -15.09
CA ASP A 1 8.45 11.56 -14.30
C ASP A 1 7.27 12.40 -13.83
N ASP A 2 6.35 12.81 -14.70
CA ASP A 2 5.22 13.71 -14.33
C ASP A 2 4.27 13.19 -13.22
N LEU A 3 3.95 11.89 -13.22
CA LEU A 3 3.01 11.30 -12.25
C LEU A 3 3.55 11.29 -10.82
N VAL A 4 4.85 11.07 -10.64
CA VAL A 4 5.48 11.03 -9.32
C VAL A 4 5.51 12.44 -8.71
N THR A 5 5.83 13.44 -9.54
CA THR A 5 5.81 14.86 -9.14
C THR A 5 4.40 15.32 -8.77
N ASN A 6 3.39 14.94 -9.54
CA ASN A 6 2.00 15.30 -9.24
C ASN A 6 1.49 14.64 -7.95
N ILE A 7 1.85 13.37 -7.71
CA ILE A 7 1.50 12.68 -6.46
C ILE A 7 2.21 13.34 -5.25
N GLN A 8 3.50 13.67 -5.37
CA GLN A 8 4.23 14.37 -4.30
C GLN A 8 3.63 15.74 -3.99
N MET A 9 3.19 16.48 -5.01
CA MET A 9 2.57 17.79 -4.83
C MET A 9 1.21 17.69 -4.11
N ILE A 10 0.37 16.73 -4.49
CA ILE A 10 -0.92 16.48 -3.83
C ILE A 10 -0.69 16.03 -2.37
N CYS A 11 0.29 15.18 -2.12
CA CYS A 11 0.66 14.77 -0.77
C CYS A 11 1.15 15.96 0.08
N GLN A 12 1.97 16.87 -0.47
CA GLN A 12 2.40 18.08 0.24
C GLN A 12 1.23 19.01 0.58
N ILE A 13 0.31 19.25 -0.35
CA ILE A 13 -0.88 20.09 -0.13
C ILE A 13 -1.77 19.51 0.99
N LEU A 14 -1.96 18.19 1.00
CA LEU A 14 -2.73 17.52 2.06
C LEU A 14 -2.03 17.63 3.42
N MET A 15 -0.70 17.53 3.47
CA MET A 15 0.08 17.73 4.69
C MET A 15 -0.02 19.17 5.22
N GLU A 16 0.07 20.17 4.33
CA GLU A 16 -0.01 21.60 4.67
C GLU A 16 -1.41 22.04 5.15
N GLN A 17 -2.48 21.37 4.69
CA GLN A 17 -3.86 21.61 5.13
C GLN A 17 -4.20 20.94 6.48
N GLY A 18 -3.22 20.40 7.20
CA GLY A 18 -3.40 19.83 8.53
C GLY A 18 -3.85 18.35 8.55
N PHE A 19 -3.85 17.66 7.41
CA PHE A 19 -4.16 16.23 7.31
C PHE A 19 -2.95 15.31 7.52
N GLY A 20 -1.78 15.86 7.87
CA GLY A 20 -0.56 15.07 8.11
C GLY A 20 -0.72 13.98 9.18
N THR A 21 -1.65 14.14 10.13
CA THR A 21 -1.99 13.14 11.16
C THR A 21 -3.10 12.16 10.76
N GLN A 22 -3.76 12.37 9.61
CA GLN A 22 -4.88 11.55 9.11
C GLN A 22 -4.51 10.64 7.92
N LEU A 23 -3.33 10.84 7.33
CA LEU A 23 -2.83 9.98 6.24
C LEU A 23 -2.39 8.61 6.79
N LEU A 24 -3.23 7.60 6.58
CA LEU A 24 -2.98 6.23 7.06
C LEU A 24 -1.98 5.49 6.15
N ALA A 25 -2.22 5.52 4.84
CA ALA A 25 -1.43 4.80 3.86
C ALA A 25 -1.58 5.35 2.44
N ALA A 26 -0.58 5.13 1.59
CA ALA A 26 -0.71 5.23 0.14
C ALA A 26 -0.98 3.83 -0.44
N VAL A 27 -1.90 3.72 -1.39
CA VAL A 27 -2.40 2.43 -1.89
C VAL A 27 -2.23 2.40 -3.40
N TYR A 28 -1.46 1.44 -3.88
CA TYR A 28 -1.19 1.25 -5.30
C TYR A 28 -1.91 0.00 -5.78
N ARG A 29 -2.84 0.17 -6.72
CA ARG A 29 -3.58 -0.94 -7.31
C ARG A 29 -2.88 -1.44 -8.57
N PHE A 30 -2.59 -2.73 -8.61
CA PHE A 30 -2.12 -3.45 -9.78
C PHE A 30 -3.20 -4.41 -10.26
N GLN A 31 -3.38 -4.50 -11.58
CA GLN A 31 -4.30 -5.43 -12.23
C GLN A 31 -3.50 -6.40 -13.09
N GLY A 32 -3.72 -7.70 -12.88
CA GLY A 32 -3.18 -8.81 -13.68
C GLY A 32 -4.18 -9.97 -13.64
N ASP A 33 -3.70 -11.19 -13.37
CA ASP A 33 -4.58 -12.36 -13.14
C ASP A 33 -5.47 -12.23 -11.88
N GLY A 34 -5.20 -11.21 -11.05
CA GLY A 34 -6.00 -10.79 -9.90
C GLY A 34 -5.76 -9.32 -9.57
N THR A 35 -6.51 -8.80 -8.58
CA THR A 35 -6.23 -7.47 -8.03
C THR A 35 -5.19 -7.60 -6.92
N VAL A 36 -4.13 -6.83 -7.02
CA VAL A 36 -3.09 -6.73 -5.98
C VAL A 36 -3.01 -5.28 -5.53
N TYR A 37 -3.03 -5.06 -4.23
CA TYR A 37 -2.72 -3.77 -3.63
C TYR A 37 -1.34 -3.82 -2.98
N LEU A 38 -0.52 -2.83 -3.28
CA LEU A 38 0.68 -2.55 -2.52
C LEU A 38 0.39 -1.33 -1.64
N ILE A 39 0.50 -1.51 -0.33
CA ILE A 39 0.10 -0.49 0.64
C ILE A 39 1.35 0.01 1.35
N TYR A 40 1.60 1.32 1.28
CA TYR A 40 2.66 2.00 2.02
C TYR A 40 2.08 2.65 3.27
N ASN A 41 2.49 2.19 4.45
CA ASN A 41 2.03 2.77 5.71
C ASN A 41 2.94 3.93 6.13
N PHE A 42 2.41 5.15 6.16
CA PHE A 42 3.18 6.34 6.50
C PHE A 42 3.71 6.33 7.94
N LYS A 43 3.03 5.64 8.87
CA LYS A 43 3.47 5.53 10.28
C LYS A 43 4.60 4.52 10.46
N LEU A 44 4.61 3.45 9.67
CA LEU A 44 5.63 2.39 9.77
C LEU A 44 6.81 2.63 8.82
N GLY A 45 6.61 3.45 7.77
CA GLY A 45 7.62 3.67 6.74
C GLY A 45 7.88 2.45 5.87
N SER A 46 6.93 1.49 5.83
CA SER A 46 7.09 0.19 5.20
C SER A 46 5.91 -0.16 4.28
N TYR A 47 6.18 -1.05 3.32
CA TYR A 47 5.20 -1.57 2.37
C TYR A 47 4.69 -2.95 2.80
N TYR A 48 3.43 -3.24 2.54
CA TYR A 48 2.91 -4.60 2.59
C TYR A 48 1.95 -4.88 1.43
N PRO A 49 1.96 -6.11 0.89
CA PRO A 49 1.01 -6.51 -0.12
C PRO A 49 -0.32 -6.91 0.53
N PHE A 50 -1.40 -6.61 -0.17
CA PHE A 50 -2.74 -7.04 0.16
C PHE A 50 -3.42 -7.55 -1.11
N VAL A 51 -3.83 -8.81 -1.13
CA VAL A 51 -4.38 -9.48 -2.32
C VAL A 51 -5.79 -9.96 -2.00
N PRO A 52 -6.83 -9.20 -2.33
CA PRO A 52 -8.20 -9.65 -2.14
C PRO A 52 -8.56 -10.77 -3.11
N ARG A 53 -9.28 -11.76 -2.62
CA ARG A 53 -9.84 -12.88 -3.37
C ARG A 53 -11.26 -13.17 -2.87
N GLY A 54 -12.22 -12.45 -3.45
CA GLY A 54 -13.60 -12.45 -2.96
C GLY A 54 -13.69 -11.69 -1.63
N ASP A 55 -14.20 -12.37 -0.61
CA ASP A 55 -14.32 -11.88 0.78
C ASP A 55 -13.11 -12.25 1.67
N GLN A 56 -12.12 -12.95 1.11
CA GLN A 56 -10.92 -13.39 1.81
C GLN A 56 -9.66 -12.82 1.16
N ARG A 57 -8.55 -12.82 1.91
CA ARG A 57 -7.23 -12.43 1.40
C ARG A 57 -6.43 -13.65 0.96
N ASP A 58 -5.66 -13.52 -0.12
CA ASP A 58 -4.74 -14.57 -0.59
C ASP A 58 -3.36 -14.40 0.08
N THR A 59 -3.25 -14.85 1.32
CA THR A 59 -2.03 -14.72 2.14
C THR A 59 -0.81 -15.37 1.49
N SER A 60 -1.00 -16.47 0.75
CA SER A 60 0.11 -17.15 0.05
C SER A 60 0.70 -16.28 -1.06
N MET A 61 -0.15 -15.59 -1.84
CA MET A 61 0.29 -14.64 -2.84
C MET A 61 0.97 -13.42 -2.19
N GLU A 62 0.42 -12.90 -1.09
CA GLU A 62 1.00 -11.77 -0.36
C GLU A 62 2.42 -12.06 0.14
N PHE A 63 2.65 -13.24 0.73
CA PHE A 63 4.00 -13.62 1.16
C PHE A 63 4.98 -13.76 -0.01
N ARG A 64 4.53 -14.34 -1.12
CA ARG A 64 5.34 -14.44 -2.34
C ARG A 64 5.74 -13.04 -2.84
N LEU A 65 4.78 -12.12 -2.92
CA LEU A 65 5.02 -10.74 -3.33
C LEU A 65 6.01 -10.04 -2.39
N ARG A 66 5.84 -10.20 -1.07
CA ARG A 66 6.78 -9.66 -0.08
C ARG A 66 8.21 -10.12 -0.34
N SER A 67 8.43 -11.42 -0.53
CA SER A 67 9.76 -11.98 -0.78
C SER A 67 10.36 -11.57 -2.13
N LEU A 68 9.53 -11.26 -3.13
CA LEU A 68 10.01 -10.72 -4.40
C LEU A 68 10.42 -9.24 -4.26
N MET A 69 9.70 -8.48 -3.45
CA MET A 69 9.85 -7.01 -3.34
C MET A 69 10.81 -6.57 -2.22
N GLU A 70 11.13 -7.45 -1.25
CA GLU A 70 12.02 -7.12 -0.11
C GLU A 70 13.42 -6.67 -0.51
N LYS A 71 13.85 -6.96 -1.74
CA LYS A 71 15.15 -6.52 -2.29
C LYS A 71 15.13 -5.09 -2.79
N GLU A 72 13.95 -4.59 -3.19
CA GLU A 72 13.79 -3.29 -3.86
C GLU A 72 13.11 -2.26 -2.96
N LEU A 73 12.26 -2.71 -2.02
CA LEU A 73 11.42 -1.85 -1.19
C LEU A 73 11.50 -2.27 0.29
N PRO A 74 11.34 -1.32 1.23
CA PRO A 74 11.27 -1.61 2.65
C PRO A 74 9.95 -2.31 2.97
N MET A 75 9.95 -3.64 2.95
CA MET A 75 8.76 -4.44 3.24
C MET A 75 8.55 -4.63 4.75
N GLU A 76 7.31 -4.55 5.20
CA GLU A 76 6.90 -4.83 6.57
C GLU A 76 7.06 -6.32 6.88
N LYS A 77 7.72 -6.61 8.01
CA LYS A 77 8.04 -7.98 8.42
C LYS A 77 6.97 -8.58 9.33
N ASP A 78 6.28 -7.73 10.08
CA ASP A 78 5.22 -8.11 11.00
C ASP A 78 3.87 -8.15 10.30
N GLU A 79 3.37 -9.37 10.04
CA GLU A 79 2.07 -9.60 9.38
C GLU A 79 0.90 -9.03 10.19
N ALA A 80 1.01 -8.92 11.52
CA ALA A 80 -0.06 -8.33 12.34
C ALA A 80 -0.30 -6.86 12.01
N LYS A 81 0.67 -6.20 11.34
CA LYS A 81 0.57 -4.82 10.87
C LYS A 81 0.04 -4.71 9.43
N TRP A 82 -0.28 -5.84 8.80
CA TRP A 82 -0.84 -5.88 7.45
C TRP A 82 -2.35 -5.73 7.52
N TYR A 83 -2.78 -4.50 7.72
CA TYR A 83 -4.20 -4.16 7.83
C TYR A 83 -4.88 -4.36 6.47
N PRO A 84 -5.80 -5.33 6.33
CA PRO A 84 -6.50 -5.53 5.07
C PRO A 84 -7.45 -4.34 4.85
N LEU A 85 -7.35 -3.70 3.69
CA LEU A 85 -8.17 -2.54 3.36
C LEU A 85 -9.28 -2.96 2.39
N TRP A 86 -10.44 -3.30 2.96
CA TRP A 86 -11.63 -3.70 2.21
C TRP A 86 -12.50 -2.49 1.84
N GLY A 87 -13.22 -2.58 0.71
CA GLY A 87 -14.26 -1.61 0.34
C GLY A 87 -13.72 -0.20 0.04
N MET A 88 -12.46 -0.09 -0.37
CA MET A 88 -11.83 1.19 -0.70
C MET A 88 -12.52 1.82 -1.91
N PRO A 89 -12.95 3.09 -1.84
CA PRO A 89 -13.35 3.82 -3.04
C PRO A 89 -12.08 4.08 -3.85
N ILE A 90 -11.96 3.40 -4.98
CA ILE A 90 -10.83 3.49 -5.92
C ILE A 90 -11.23 4.33 -7.13
#